data_AF-A0A965MFN6-F1
#
_entry.id   AF-A0A965MFN6-F1
#
_cell.length_a   1.000
_cell.length_b   1.000
_cell.length_c   1.000
_cell.angle_alpha   90.00
_cell.angle_beta   90.00
_cell.angle_gamma   90.00
#
_symmetry.space_group_name_H-M   'P 1'
#
loop_
_entity.id
_entity.type
_entity.pdbx_description
1 polymer ?
#
loop_
_entity_poly.entity_id
_entity_poly.type
_entity_poly.pdbx_seq_one_letter_code
_entity_poly.pdbx_strand_id
1 'polypeptide(L)' 'MSNIKIQLDEIKTLVTDVLLKQGCSIENAKALAKTITKAEEDGASSHGLFRLPGYVASLKSGK' A
#
# COMPACT_ATOMS: atom_id res chain seq x y z
N MET A 1 21.16 9.31 -1.82
CA MET A 1 20.01 8.39 -1.95
C MET A 1 19.52 8.49 -3.37
N SER A 2 19.37 7.35 -4.04
CA SER A 2 18.88 7.30 -5.43
C SER A 2 17.37 7.19 -5.41
N ASN A 3 16.67 8.06 -6.14
CA ASN A 3 15.23 7.95 -6.31
C ASN A 3 14.92 6.95 -7.43
N ILE A 4 13.93 6.09 -7.20
CA ILE A 4 13.42 5.15 -8.20
C ILE A 4 12.06 5.68 -8.66
N LYS A 5 11.85 5.73 -9.98
CA LYS A 5 10.52 5.97 -10.55
C LYS A 5 9.79 4.64 -10.63
N ILE A 6 8.56 4.63 -10.18
CA ILE A 6 7.66 3.47 -10.19
C ILE A 6 6.32 3.91 -10.76
N GLN A 7 5.67 3.06 -11.55
CA GLN A 7 4.37 3.36 -12.12
C GLN A 7 3.27 3.19 -11.07
N LEU A 8 2.15 3.91 -11.25
CA LEU A 8 1.02 3.82 -10.32
C LEU A 8 0.40 2.41 -10.28
N ASP A 9 0.40 1.69 -11.40
CA ASP A 9 -0.09 0.30 -11.43
C ASP A 9 0.83 -0.66 -10.67
N GLU A 10 2.14 -0.42 -10.70
CA GLU A 10 3.13 -1.18 -9.93
C GLU A 10 2.95 -0.93 -8.43
N ILE A 11 2.70 0.32 -8.01
CA ILE A 11 2.36 0.65 -6.62
C ILE A 11 1.10 -0.10 -6.18
N LYS A 12 0.05 -0.05 -6.99
CA LYS A 12 -1.23 -0.70 -6.69
C LYS A 12 -1.07 -2.22 -6.56
N THR A 13 -0.32 -2.83 -7.47
CA THR A 13 -0.03 -4.28 -7.45
C THR A 13 0.80 -4.64 -6.22
N LEU A 14 1.88 -3.90 -5.95
CA LEU A 14 2.73 -4.10 -4.78
C LEU A 14 1.95 -4.07 -3.47
N VAL A 15 1.13 -3.03 -3.27
CA VAL A 15 0.33 -2.89 -2.04
C VAL A 15 -0.67 -4.03 -1.90
N THR A 16 -1.36 -4.38 -2.99
CA THR A 16 -2.34 -5.48 -2.98
C THR A 16 -1.68 -6.80 -2.58
N ASP A 17 -0.55 -7.14 -3.22
CA ASP A 17 0.17 -8.39 -2.98
C ASP A 17 0.72 -8.47 -1.55
N VAL A 18 1.27 -7.37 -1.04
CA VAL A 18 1.79 -7.31 0.34
C VAL A 18 0.66 -7.57 1.33
N LEU A 19 -0.49 -6.90 1.18
CA LEU A 19 -1.62 -7.04 2.11
C LEU A 19 -2.24 -8.44 2.04
N LEU A 20 -2.41 -9.00 0.85
CA LEU A 20 -2.88 -10.38 0.67
C LEU A 20 -1.94 -11.40 1.34
N LYS A 21 -0.62 -11.21 1.20
CA LYS A 21 0.38 -12.06 1.87
C LYS A 21 0.33 -11.97 3.40
N GLN A 22 -0.22 -10.89 3.96
CA GLN A 22 -0.46 -10.76 5.40
C GLN A 22 -1.83 -11.30 5.85
N GLY A 23 -2.61 -11.92 4.95
CA GLY A 23 -3.94 -12.46 5.28
C GLY A 23 -5.07 -11.44 5.22
N CYS A 24 -4.84 -10.26 4.63
CA CYS A 24 -5.92 -9.30 4.37
C CYS A 24 -6.90 -9.86 3.33
N SER A 25 -8.20 -9.53 3.44
CA SER A 25 -9.17 -9.86 2.41
C SER A 25 -8.86 -9.12 1.10
N ILE A 26 -9.22 -9.72 -0.04
CA ILE A 26 -8.96 -9.11 -1.35
C ILE A 26 -9.67 -7.77 -1.55
N GLU A 27 -10.86 -7.60 -0.99
CA GLU A 27 -11.62 -6.36 -1.05
C GLU A 27 -10.92 -5.23 -0.29
N ASN A 28 -10.48 -5.50 0.94
CA ASN A 28 -9.74 -4.53 1.76
C ASN A 28 -8.36 -4.23 1.17
N ALA A 29 -7.64 -5.25 0.68
CA ALA A 29 -6.36 -5.09 0.03
C ALA A 29 -6.46 -4.17 -1.20
N LYS A 30 -7.46 -4.38 -2.06
CA LYS A 30 -7.71 -3.52 -3.23
C LYS A 30 -8.12 -2.10 -2.86
N ALA A 31 -8.94 -1.94 -1.81
CA ALA A 31 -9.34 -0.62 -1.32
C ALA A 31 -8.14 0.18 -0.80
N LEU A 32 -7.32 -0.43 0.06
CA LEU A 32 -6.08 0.18 0.58
C LEU A 32 -5.08 0.48 -0.54
N ALA A 33 -4.90 -0.43 -1.49
CA ALA A 33 -4.04 -0.21 -2.65
C ALA A 33 -4.50 0.99 -3.47
N LYS A 34 -5.80 1.15 -3.72
CA LYS A 34 -6.34 2.32 -4.42
C LYS A 34 -6.06 3.62 -3.64
N THR A 35 -6.30 3.64 -2.33
CA THR A 35 -6.06 4.81 -1.48
C THR A 35 -4.58 5.20 -1.45
N ILE A 36 -3.68 4.23 -1.24
CA ILE A 36 -2.24 4.47 -1.24
C ILE A 36 -1.77 4.99 -2.60
N THR A 37 -2.21 4.35 -3.69
CA THR A 37 -1.82 4.75 -5.05
C THR A 37 -2.29 6.19 -5.36
N LYS A 38 -3.50 6.55 -4.93
CA LYS A 38 -4.02 7.91 -5.11
C LYS A 38 -3.22 8.93 -4.30
N ALA A 39 -2.83 8.60 -3.08
CA ALA A 39 -1.98 9.47 -2.27
C ALA A 39 -0.58 9.67 -2.89
N GLU A 40 0.01 8.65 -3.51
CA GLU A 40 1.26 8.80 -4.27
C GLU A 40 1.08 9.65 -5.54
N GLU A 41 -0.02 9.44 -6.28
CA GLU A 41 -0.37 10.26 -7.45
C GLU A 41 -0.52 11.75 -7.10
N ASP A 42 -1.12 12.05 -5.94
CA ASP A 42 -1.36 13.40 -5.46
C ASP A 42 -0.12 14.01 -4.74
N GLY A 43 0.99 13.27 -4.63
CA GLY A 43 2.20 13.72 -3.92
C GLY A 43 2.09 13.74 -2.39
N ALA A 44 1.02 13.16 -1.84
CA ALA A 44 0.77 13.04 -0.40
C ALA A 44 1.52 11.83 0.20
N SER A 45 2.85 11.79 0.09
CA SER A 45 3.66 10.60 0.40
C SER A 45 3.49 10.08 1.85
N SER A 46 3.16 10.93 2.83
CA SER A 46 2.88 10.50 4.21
C SER A 46 1.57 9.70 4.36
N HIS A 47 0.71 9.70 3.34
CA HIS A 47 -0.51 8.91 3.25
C HIS A 47 -0.42 7.80 2.17
N GLY A 48 0.66 7.73 1.41
CA GLY A 48 0.94 6.72 0.39
C GLY A 48 1.67 5.48 0.94
N LEU A 49 2.71 5.03 0.23
CA LEU A 49 3.52 3.86 0.54
C LEU A 49 4.12 3.90 1.94
N PHE A 50 4.36 5.11 2.49
CA PHE A 50 4.77 5.31 3.87
C PHE A 50 3.86 4.59 4.89
N ARG A 51 2.57 4.44 4.59
CA ARG A 51 1.59 3.79 5.48
C ARG A 51 1.59 2.27 5.40
N LEU A 52 2.15 1.68 4.33
CA LEU A 52 2.09 0.23 4.10
C LEU A 52 2.69 -0.60 5.25
N PRO A 53 3.87 -0.26 5.82
CA PRO A 53 4.41 -0.98 6.98
C PRO A 53 3.48 -0.95 8.20
N GLY A 54 2.78 0.18 8.41
CA GLY A 54 1.80 0.33 9.49
C GLY A 54 0.59 -0.59 9.31
N TYR A 55 0.06 -0.69 8.08
CA TYR A 55 -1.02 -1.64 7.78
C TYR A 55 -0.59 -3.10 8.00
N VAL A 56 0.62 -3.45 7.58
CA VAL A 56 1.20 -4.79 7.84
C VAL A 56 1.31 -5.07 9.34
N ALA A 57 1.79 -4.10 10.13
CA ALA A 57 1.87 -4.24 11.59
C ALA A 57 0.49 -4.43 12.23
N SER A 58 -0.53 -3.67 11.79
CA SER A 58 -1.91 -3.81 12.27
C SER A 58 -2.48 -5.20 11.99
N LEU A 59 -2.33 -5.71 10.76
CA LEU A 59 -2.78 -7.05 10.38
C LEU A 59 -2.09 -8.14 11.22
N LYS A 60 -0.77 -8.03 11.42
CA LYS A 60 -0.02 -8.96 12.27
C LYS A 60 -0.45 -8.93 13.74
N SER A 61 -0.97 -7.79 14.21
CA SER A 61 -1.46 -7.65 15.59
C SER A 61 -2.87 -8.20 15.80
N GLY A 62 -3.56 -8.67 14.74
CA GLY A 62 -4.93 -9.19 14.83
C GLY A 62 -6.01 -8.12 14.98
N LYS A 63 -5.69 -6.87 14.63
CA LYS A 63 -6.65 -5.76 14.59
C LYS A 63 -7.41 -5.70 13.28
#